data_AF-A0A932U0J3-F1
#
_entry.id   AF-A0A932U0J3-F1
#
_cell.length_a   1.000
_cell.length_b   1.000
_cell.length_c   1.000
_cell.angle_alpha   90.00
_cell.angle_beta   90.00
_cell.angle_gamma   90.00
#
_symmetry.space_group_name_H-M   'P 1'
#
loop_
_entity.id
_entity.type
_entity.pdbx_description
1 polymer ?
#
loop_
_entity_poly.entity_id
_entity_poly.type
_entity_poly.pdbx_seq_one_letter_code
_entity_poly.pdbx_strand_id
1 'polypeptide(L)'
;MFLVIVLASVAWMGLRFGVTAEVSAAELQQTPDCSVAYDKTATPGEVDAGGVVTVSLWVQATGNCSAQNSPVDVLLVIDRSGSMSGNSIADAKQAAITFVGQMDLTVDQAGAASFSSTGAGRLDHALSRDGGSVSAAINRLFASGMTNMQEGLELAEAELGNSQQKALNAPVIVILSDGFHNETSTSSLFAAANRIKAKGIRIISIGLGANAVSSQ
;
A
#
# COMPACT_ATOMS: atom_id res chain seq x y z
N MET A 1 12.84 -14.40 -14.57
CA MET A 1 13.29 -15.65 -13.93
C MET A 1 13.91 -15.25 -12.60
N PHE A 2 13.21 -15.48 -11.49
CA PHE A 2 13.74 -15.22 -10.15
C PHE A 2 13.82 -16.55 -9.42
N LEU A 3 15.00 -16.89 -8.90
CA LEU A 3 15.24 -18.07 -8.08
C LEU A 3 15.36 -17.61 -6.63
N VAL A 4 14.47 -18.08 -5.76
CA VAL A 4 14.54 -17.83 -4.31
C VAL A 4 15.00 -19.13 -3.66
N ILE A 5 16.12 -19.05 -2.94
CA ILE A 5 16.69 -20.18 -2.19
C ILE A 5 16.38 -19.96 -0.71
N VAL A 6 15.66 -20.90 -0.09
CA VAL A 6 15.38 -20.88 1.35
C VAL A 6 16.04 -22.09 2.01
N LEU A 7 16.86 -21.84 3.03
CA LEU A 7 17.51 -22.88 3.84
C LEU A 7 16.69 -23.11 5.10
N ALA A 8 16.25 -24.35 5.33
CA ALA A 8 15.52 -24.73 6.55
C ALA A 8 16.29 -25.82 7.32
N SER A 9 16.34 -25.69 8.65
CA SER A 9 16.93 -26.66 9.58
C SER A 9 15.84 -27.27 10.48
N VAL A 10 15.87 -28.59 10.67
CA VAL A 10 14.88 -29.34 11.45
C VAL A 10 15.56 -29.95 12.68
N ALA A 11 15.03 -29.71 13.89
CA ALA A 11 15.66 -30.13 15.15
C ALA A 11 14.86 -31.21 15.93
N TRP A 12 15.58 -32.30 16.27
CA TRP A 12 15.38 -33.34 17.30
C TRP A 12 14.58 -34.65 17.02
N MET A 13 15.27 -35.74 17.41
CA MET A 13 14.92 -37.17 17.64
C MET A 13 14.76 -38.13 16.45
N GLY A 14 15.89 -38.66 15.96
CA GLY A 14 16.10 -40.11 15.73
C GLY A 14 15.34 -40.85 14.62
N LEU A 15 14.61 -40.17 13.74
CA LEU A 15 13.88 -40.77 12.62
C LEU A 15 14.26 -40.08 11.32
N ARG A 16 14.46 -40.84 10.24
CA ARG A 16 14.55 -40.30 8.88
C ARG A 16 13.17 -39.79 8.49
N PHE A 17 13.03 -38.47 8.36
CA PHE A 17 11.79 -37.86 7.88
C PHE A 17 11.96 -37.49 6.41
N GLY A 18 11.03 -37.93 5.57
CA GLY A 18 10.91 -37.37 4.22
C GLY A 18 10.52 -35.90 4.33
N VAL A 19 11.27 -35.02 3.67
CA VAL A 19 10.94 -33.59 3.65
C VAL A 19 9.97 -33.35 2.51
N THR A 20 8.66 -33.41 2.79
CA THR A 20 7.62 -33.02 1.83
C THR A 20 7.46 -31.51 1.83
N ALA A 21 7.86 -30.89 0.73
CA ALA A 21 7.66 -29.48 0.47
C ALA A 21 6.24 -29.24 -0.07
N GLU A 22 5.19 -29.35 0.75
CA GLU A 22 3.85 -28.98 0.28
C GLU A 22 3.77 -27.47 0.01
N VAL A 23 3.22 -27.10 -1.14
CA VAL A 23 2.77 -25.74 -1.46
C VAL A 23 1.29 -25.85 -1.70
N SER A 24 0.52 -25.25 -0.79
CA SER A 24 -0.88 -24.95 -1.08
C SER A 24 -0.91 -24.04 -2.29
N ALA A 25 -1.52 -24.51 -3.37
CA ALA A 25 -1.80 -23.73 -4.56
C ALA A 25 -2.83 -22.65 -4.17
N ALA A 26 -2.35 -21.56 -3.58
CA ALA A 26 -3.12 -20.33 -3.50
C ALA A 26 -3.26 -19.84 -4.94
N GLU A 27 -4.39 -20.20 -5.54
CA GLU A 27 -5.03 -19.72 -6.76
C GLU A 27 -4.22 -18.67 -7.54
N LEU A 28 -3.24 -19.15 -8.31
CA LEU A 28 -2.55 -18.31 -9.28
C LEU A 28 -3.50 -18.11 -10.46
N GLN A 29 -3.75 -16.85 -10.79
CA GLN A 29 -4.66 -16.44 -11.87
C GLN A 29 -4.24 -17.11 -13.19
N GLN A 30 -5.02 -18.10 -13.62
CA GLN A 30 -4.90 -18.74 -14.92
C GLN A 30 -5.91 -18.09 -15.85
N THR A 31 -5.43 -17.32 -16.83
CA THR A 31 -6.27 -16.79 -17.91
C THR A 31 -5.77 -17.33 -19.24
N PRO A 32 -6.60 -17.39 -20.30
CA PRO A 32 -6.18 -17.93 -21.60
C PRO A 32 -4.92 -17.28 -22.18
N ASP A 33 -4.69 -16.01 -21.84
CA ASP A 33 -3.55 -15.23 -22.32
C ASP A 33 -2.39 -15.15 -21.32
N CYS A 34 -2.55 -15.61 -20.08
CA CYS A 34 -1.49 -15.62 -19.07
C CYS A 34 -1.52 -16.92 -18.25
N SER A 35 -0.44 -17.69 -18.35
CA SER A 35 -0.20 -18.89 -17.53
C SER A 35 0.99 -18.66 -16.61
N VAL A 36 0.80 -18.94 -15.32
CA VAL A 36 1.89 -18.94 -14.33
C VAL A 36 2.20 -20.39 -13.98
N ALA A 37 3.37 -20.85 -14.39
CA ALA A 37 3.95 -22.12 -13.97
C ALA A 37 4.84 -21.91 -12.76
N TYR A 38 4.87 -22.87 -11.85
CA TYR A 38 5.78 -22.87 -10.73
C TYR A 38 6.21 -24.30 -10.41
N ASP A 39 7.38 -24.42 -9.79
CA ASP A 39 7.90 -25.69 -9.28
C ASP A 39 8.62 -25.46 -7.96
N LYS A 40 8.59 -26.44 -7.06
CA LYS A 40 9.29 -26.40 -5.78
C LYS A 40 10.00 -27.72 -5.56
N THR A 41 11.31 -27.63 -5.38
CA THR A 41 12.14 -28.79 -5.07
C THR A 41 12.89 -28.56 -3.77
N ALA A 42 13.12 -29.66 -3.05
CA ALA A 42 13.88 -29.67 -1.81
C ALA A 42 15.01 -30.68 -1.97
N THR A 43 16.25 -30.31 -1.67
CA THR A 43 17.41 -31.21 -1.82
C THR A 43 18.40 -31.02 -0.67
N PRO A 44 18.88 -32.13 -0.05
CA PRO A 44 18.50 -33.52 -0.32
C PRO A 44 17.08 -33.88 0.20
N GLY A 45 16.44 -34.88 -0.40
CA GLY A 45 15.06 -35.30 -0.08
C GLY A 45 14.93 -36.06 1.25
N GLU A 46 16.05 -36.51 1.80
CA GLU A 46 16.18 -37.03 3.16
C GLU A 46 17.34 -36.30 3.85
N VAL A 47 17.14 -35.93 5.12
CA VAL A 47 18.20 -35.40 5.98
C VAL A 47 18.10 -36.02 7.37
N ASP A 48 19.24 -36.14 8.03
CA ASP A 48 19.28 -36.43 9.46
C ASP A 48 18.80 -35.22 10.27
N ALA A 49 18.39 -35.46 11.52
CA ALA A 49 17.99 -34.39 12.43
C ALA A 49 19.15 -33.40 12.63
N GLY A 50 18.89 -32.11 12.41
CA GLY A 50 19.89 -31.04 12.40
C GLY A 50 20.49 -30.75 11.01
N GLY A 51 20.17 -31.56 10.00
CA GLY A 51 20.55 -31.33 8.61
C GLY A 51 19.87 -30.11 8.00
N VAL A 52 20.51 -29.55 6.98
CA VAL A 52 20.01 -28.41 6.21
C VAL A 52 19.49 -28.91 4.87
N VAL A 53 18.28 -28.48 4.50
CA VAL A 53 17.71 -28.71 3.17
C VAL A 53 17.67 -27.41 2.41
N THR A 54 18.06 -27.47 1.14
CA THR A 54 17.92 -26.36 0.21
C THR A 54 16.58 -26.48 -0.50
N VAL A 55 15.70 -25.50 -0.29
CA VAL A 55 14.45 -25.38 -1.04
C VAL A 55 14.66 -24.43 -2.20
N SER A 56 14.44 -24.93 -3.42
CA SER A 56 14.43 -24.14 -4.65
C SER A 56 12.99 -23.91 -5.07
N LEU A 57 12.62 -22.65 -5.28
CA LEU A 57 11.33 -22.27 -5.84
C LEU A 57 11.53 -21.65 -7.23
N TRP A 58 10.82 -22.20 -8.21
CA TRP A 58 10.75 -21.72 -9.58
C TRP A 58 9.38 -21.12 -9.84
N VAL A 59 9.35 -19.94 -10.43
CA VAL A 59 8.11 -19.29 -10.90
C VAL A 59 8.37 -18.70 -12.28
N GLN A 60 7.50 -19.01 -13.21
CA GLN A 60 7.54 -18.56 -14.60
C GLN A 60 6.15 -18.15 -15.06
N ALA A 61 6.01 -16.89 -15.47
CA ALA A 61 4.82 -16.41 -16.18
C ALA A 61 5.06 -16.47 -17.69
N THR A 62 4.09 -16.99 -18.44
CA THR A 62 4.12 -17.13 -19.91
C THR A 62 2.83 -16.57 -20.51
N GLY A 63 2.96 -15.77 -21.57
CA GLY A 63 1.84 -15.09 -22.23
C GLY A 63 1.77 -13.59 -21.92
N ASN A 64 0.68 -12.94 -22.31
CA ASN A 64 0.39 -11.56 -21.98
C ASN A 64 -0.15 -11.47 -20.55
N CYS A 65 0.75 -11.64 -19.60
CA CYS A 65 0.50 -11.34 -18.20
C CYS A 65 0.52 -9.83 -17.97
N SER A 66 -0.31 -9.09 -18.71
CA SER A 66 -0.71 -7.77 -18.27
C SER A 66 -1.40 -7.99 -16.93
N ALA A 67 -0.86 -7.42 -15.85
CA ALA A 67 -1.73 -7.11 -14.73
C ALA A 67 -2.91 -6.37 -15.36
N GLN A 68 -4.10 -6.96 -15.31
CA GLN A 68 -5.32 -6.20 -15.55
C GLN A 68 -5.30 -5.16 -14.44
N ASN A 69 -4.63 -4.04 -14.71
CA ASN A 69 -4.58 -2.89 -13.83
C ASN A 69 -6.02 -2.39 -13.87
N SER A 70 -6.81 -2.92 -12.94
CA SER A 70 -8.13 -2.39 -12.66
C SER A 70 -7.87 -0.91 -12.35
N PRO A 71 -8.54 0.01 -13.05
CA PRO A 71 -8.22 1.41 -12.88
C PRO A 71 -8.36 1.77 -11.40
N VAL A 72 -7.56 2.72 -10.92
CA VAL A 72 -7.53 3.05 -9.49
C VAL A 72 -8.03 4.46 -9.27
N ASP A 73 -8.75 4.62 -8.16
CA ASP A 73 -9.09 5.94 -7.65
C ASP A 73 -8.26 6.19 -6.41
N VAL A 74 -7.28 7.08 -6.53
CA VAL A 74 -6.33 7.37 -5.47
C VAL A 74 -6.63 8.72 -4.85
N LEU A 75 -6.92 8.73 -3.55
CA LEU A 75 -6.91 9.96 -2.78
C LEU A 75 -5.60 10.09 -1.99
N LEU A 76 -4.83 11.12 -2.34
CA LEU A 76 -3.62 11.52 -1.62
C LEU A 76 -4.03 12.36 -0.41
N VAL A 77 -3.78 11.85 0.79
CA VAL A 77 -4.09 12.50 2.06
C VAL A 77 -2.80 13.00 2.70
N ILE A 78 -2.59 14.32 2.64
CA ILE A 78 -1.31 14.93 2.98
C ILE A 78 -1.40 15.59 4.36
N ASP A 79 -0.55 15.14 5.26
CA ASP A 79 -0.32 15.79 6.55
C ASP A 79 0.32 17.15 6.32
N ARG A 80 -0.32 18.19 6.87
CA ARG A 80 0.17 19.55 6.85
C ARG A 80 0.23 20.13 8.25
N SER A 81 0.48 19.29 9.25
CA SER A 81 0.76 19.68 10.63
C SER A 81 2.05 20.52 10.73
N GLY A 82 2.25 21.19 11.85
CA GLY A 82 3.42 22.05 12.08
C GLY A 82 4.75 21.29 12.04
N SER A 83 4.78 20.01 12.43
CA SER A 83 5.99 19.18 12.39
C SER A 83 6.45 18.86 10.96
N MET A 84 5.54 18.94 9.99
CA MET A 84 5.83 18.83 8.56
C MET A 84 6.55 20.07 7.98
N SER A 85 6.75 21.14 8.75
CA SER A 85 7.41 22.36 8.26
C SER A 85 8.83 22.12 7.72
N GLY A 86 9.23 22.90 6.72
CA GLY A 86 10.53 22.75 6.07
C GLY A 86 10.52 21.67 4.99
N ASN A 87 11.48 20.76 5.02
CA ASN A 87 11.66 19.78 3.94
C ASN A 87 10.54 18.73 3.90
N SER A 88 9.98 18.31 5.05
CA SER A 88 8.99 17.24 5.08
C SER A 88 7.75 17.54 4.24
N ILE A 89 7.18 18.74 4.32
CA ILE A 89 6.04 19.15 3.47
C ILE A 89 6.46 19.33 2.00
N ALA A 90 7.69 19.77 1.73
CA ALA A 90 8.19 19.87 0.36
C ALA A 90 8.35 18.48 -0.27
N ASP A 91 8.92 17.53 0.47
CA ASP A 91 9.08 16.13 0.05
C ASP A 91 7.73 15.44 -0.10
N ALA A 92 6.77 15.69 0.80
CA ALA A 92 5.39 15.18 0.69
C ALA A 92 4.73 15.64 -0.62
N LYS A 93 4.80 16.94 -0.91
CA LYS A 93 4.27 17.50 -2.16
C LYS A 93 4.95 16.91 -3.37
N GLN A 94 6.28 16.85 -3.35
CA GLN A 94 7.05 16.32 -4.48
C GLN A 94 6.72 14.84 -4.73
N ALA A 95 6.65 14.03 -3.67
CA ALA A 95 6.27 12.62 -3.76
C ALA A 95 4.85 12.46 -4.30
N ALA A 96 3.88 13.24 -3.79
CA ALA A 96 2.50 13.19 -4.22
C ALA A 96 2.33 13.62 -5.69
N ILE A 97 2.99 14.71 -6.13
CA ILE A 97 2.98 15.17 -7.52
C ILE A 97 3.65 14.15 -8.45
N THR A 98 4.79 13.58 -8.02
CA THR A 98 5.49 12.53 -8.77
C THR A 98 4.60 11.30 -8.93
N PHE A 99 3.88 10.91 -7.87
CA PHE A 99 2.92 9.82 -7.92
C PHE A 99 1.81 10.09 -8.93
N VAL A 100 1.16 11.26 -8.88
CA VAL A 100 0.12 11.66 -9.86
C VAL A 100 0.67 11.61 -11.30
N GLY A 101 1.93 12.04 -11.50
CA GLY A 101 2.58 12.02 -12.81
C GLY A 101 2.93 10.61 -13.34
N GLN A 102 2.89 9.57 -12.49
CA GLN A 102 3.13 8.18 -12.87
C GLN A 102 1.83 7.38 -13.11
N MET A 103 0.67 7.93 -12.75
CA MET A 103 -0.62 7.27 -12.95
C MET A 103 -1.07 7.30 -14.41
N ASP A 104 -1.82 6.28 -14.83
CA ASP A 104 -2.49 6.29 -16.13
C ASP A 104 -3.84 7.00 -16.02
N LEU A 105 -3.80 8.34 -16.01
CA LEU A 105 -4.99 9.17 -15.85
C LEU A 105 -6.00 9.10 -17.02
N THR A 106 -5.73 8.27 -18.05
CA THR A 106 -6.75 7.94 -19.04
C THR A 106 -7.82 7.02 -18.47
N VAL A 107 -7.45 6.21 -17.46
CA VAL A 107 -8.34 5.25 -16.78
C VAL A 107 -8.44 5.53 -15.28
N ASP A 108 -7.33 5.90 -14.64
CA ASP A 108 -7.21 6.20 -13.20
C ASP A 108 -7.73 7.60 -12.86
N GLN A 109 -8.00 7.84 -11.58
CA GLN A 109 -8.27 9.18 -11.05
C GLN A 109 -7.42 9.47 -9.83
N ALA A 110 -6.97 10.71 -9.71
CA ALA A 110 -6.28 11.23 -8.55
C ALA A 110 -7.07 12.37 -7.92
N GLY A 111 -7.06 12.45 -6.60
CA GLY A 111 -7.55 13.57 -5.83
C GLY A 111 -6.61 13.87 -4.66
N ALA A 112 -6.86 14.97 -3.98
CA ALA A 112 -6.04 15.41 -2.87
C ALA A 112 -6.91 15.89 -1.71
N ALA A 113 -6.54 15.48 -0.51
CA ALA A 113 -7.05 16.01 0.75
C ALA A 113 -5.88 16.29 1.68
N SER A 114 -6.10 17.14 2.67
CA SER A 114 -5.10 17.45 3.67
C SER A 114 -5.71 17.62 5.05
N PHE A 115 -4.91 17.37 6.08
CA PHE A 115 -5.32 17.49 7.47
C PHE A 115 -4.26 18.18 8.32
N SER A 116 -4.70 18.88 9.35
CA SER A 116 -3.83 19.31 10.45
C SER A 116 -4.59 19.26 11.77
N SER A 117 -4.88 20.39 12.40
CA SER A 117 -5.72 20.43 13.60
C SER A 117 -7.15 19.97 13.31
N THR A 118 -7.85 19.56 14.36
CA THR A 118 -9.27 19.22 14.31
C THR A 118 -10.10 20.33 13.67
N GLY A 119 -10.88 19.98 12.64
CA GLY A 119 -11.74 20.92 11.90
C GLY A 119 -11.00 21.71 10.82
N ALA A 120 -9.71 21.42 10.61
CA ALA A 120 -8.90 22.02 9.55
C ALA A 120 -8.69 21.04 8.37
N GLY A 121 -9.26 19.83 8.42
CA GLY A 121 -9.26 18.93 7.28
C GLY A 121 -9.98 19.53 6.08
N ARG A 122 -9.48 19.26 4.87
CA ARG A 122 -10.12 19.70 3.63
C ARG A 122 -9.91 18.74 2.48
N LEU A 123 -10.91 18.63 1.62
CA LEU A 123 -10.76 18.08 0.28
C LEU A 123 -10.17 19.19 -0.61
N ASP A 124 -8.87 19.12 -0.87
CA ASP A 124 -8.15 20.10 -1.68
C ASP A 124 -8.48 19.98 -3.17
N HIS A 125 -8.78 18.75 -3.62
CA HIS A 125 -9.18 18.45 -4.97
C HIS A 125 -9.98 17.14 -5.01
N ALA A 126 -11.18 17.17 -5.59
CA ALA A 126 -11.96 15.96 -5.85
C ALA A 126 -11.25 15.04 -6.85
N LEU A 127 -11.67 13.77 -6.93
CA LEU A 127 -11.10 12.81 -7.87
C LEU A 127 -11.26 13.29 -9.32
N SER A 128 -10.14 13.32 -10.05
CA SER A 128 -10.03 13.88 -11.38
C SER A 128 -9.03 13.11 -12.23
N ARG A 129 -9.23 13.19 -13.55
CA ARG A 129 -8.26 12.73 -14.56
C ARG A 129 -7.28 13.83 -15.00
N ASP A 130 -7.52 15.07 -14.56
CA ASP A 130 -6.60 16.18 -14.81
C ASP A 130 -5.52 16.22 -13.72
N GLY A 131 -4.42 15.51 -13.95
CA GLY A 131 -3.29 15.46 -13.02
C GLY A 131 -2.62 16.82 -12.79
N GLY A 132 -2.72 17.75 -13.75
CA GLY A 132 -2.21 19.11 -13.61
C GLY A 132 -3.00 19.90 -12.56
N SER A 133 -4.33 19.79 -12.57
CA SER A 133 -5.20 20.42 -11.57
C SER A 133 -4.97 19.87 -10.15
N VAL A 134 -4.81 18.55 -10.02
CA VAL A 134 -4.51 17.88 -8.75
C VAL A 134 -3.14 18.32 -8.22
N SER A 135 -2.12 18.34 -9.09
CA SER A 135 -0.76 18.79 -8.74
C SER A 135 -0.73 20.26 -8.30
N ALA A 136 -1.52 21.12 -8.96
CA ALA A 136 -1.66 22.52 -8.58
C ALA A 136 -2.31 22.69 -7.20
N ALA A 137 -3.30 21.86 -6.85
CA ALA A 137 -3.89 21.85 -5.51
C ALA A 137 -2.87 21.44 -4.44
N ILE A 138 -2.14 20.35 -4.67
CA ILE A 138 -1.08 19.86 -3.76
C ILE A 138 0.00 20.92 -3.53
N ASN A 139 0.41 21.64 -4.59
CA ASN A 139 1.45 22.66 -4.47
C ASN A 139 1.09 23.82 -3.53
N ARG A 140 -0.20 24.10 -3.32
CA ARG A 140 -0.68 25.19 -2.45
C ARG A 140 -0.68 24.84 -0.96
N LEU A 141 -0.42 23.59 -0.59
CA LEU A 141 -0.43 23.17 0.81
C LEU A 141 0.68 23.87 1.62
N PHE A 142 0.47 24.10 2.90
CA PHE A 142 1.51 24.61 3.80
C PHE A 142 1.31 24.02 5.20
N ALA A 143 2.43 23.78 5.87
CA ALA A 143 2.47 23.19 7.20
C ALA A 143 1.99 24.18 8.26
N SER A 144 1.08 23.76 9.13
CA SER A 144 0.52 24.54 10.24
C SER A 144 -0.35 23.66 11.16
N GLY A 145 -0.38 23.96 12.45
CA GLY A 145 -1.30 23.32 13.40
C GLY A 145 -0.85 21.95 13.90
N MET A 146 -1.80 21.18 14.41
CA MET A 146 -1.60 19.86 15.02
C MET A 146 -1.86 18.73 13.99
N THR A 147 -2.06 17.49 14.44
CA THR A 147 -2.11 16.31 13.58
C THR A 147 -3.32 15.42 13.86
N ASN A 148 -4.44 15.70 13.19
CA ASN A 148 -5.68 14.95 13.20
C ASN A 148 -5.79 14.06 11.94
N MET A 149 -5.09 12.93 11.98
CA MET A 149 -5.10 11.93 10.89
C MET A 149 -6.48 11.28 10.69
N GLN A 150 -7.30 11.20 11.75
CA GLN A 150 -8.64 10.64 11.65
C GLN A 150 -9.51 11.46 10.69
N GLU A 151 -9.46 12.80 10.79
CA GLU A 151 -10.20 13.69 9.89
C GLU A 151 -9.77 13.51 8.42
N GLY A 152 -8.46 13.34 8.18
CA GLY A 152 -7.93 13.03 6.84
C GLY A 152 -8.47 11.71 6.27
N LEU A 153 -8.57 10.67 7.10
CA LEU A 153 -9.16 9.39 6.73
C LEU A 153 -10.66 9.50 6.45
N GLU A 154 -11.40 10.27 7.23
CA GLU A 154 -12.84 10.46 7.06
C GLU A 154 -13.18 11.23 5.79
N LEU A 155 -12.39 12.26 5.45
CA LEU A 155 -12.49 12.95 4.17
C LEU A 155 -12.25 12.01 3.00
N ALA A 156 -11.26 11.12 3.13
CA ALA A 156 -10.95 10.15 2.10
C ALA A 156 -12.02 9.08 1.93
N GLU A 157 -12.55 8.58 3.04
CA GLU A 157 -13.69 7.67 3.07
C GLU A 157 -14.92 8.30 2.40
N ALA A 158 -15.18 9.59 2.63
CA ALA A 158 -16.30 10.30 2.03
C ALA A 158 -16.15 10.45 0.51
N GLU A 159 -14.98 10.87 0.03
CA GLU A 159 -14.72 11.06 -1.40
C GLU A 159 -14.70 9.74 -2.19
N LEU A 160 -14.08 8.70 -1.63
CA LEU A 160 -14.04 7.36 -2.26
C LEU A 160 -15.38 6.61 -2.10
N GLY A 161 -16.11 6.85 -1.02
CA GLY A 161 -17.40 6.22 -0.73
C GLY A 161 -18.61 6.83 -1.45
N ASN A 162 -18.55 8.10 -1.85
CA ASN A 162 -19.65 8.79 -2.53
C ASN A 162 -19.85 8.38 -3.99
N SER A 163 -18.98 7.55 -4.53
CA SER A 163 -19.09 7.18 -5.93
C SER A 163 -19.93 5.94 -6.17
N GLN A 164 -21.22 6.21 -6.30
CA GLN A 164 -22.16 5.32 -6.96
C GLN A 164 -21.82 5.10 -8.46
N GLN A 165 -20.81 5.80 -9.02
CA GLN A 165 -20.35 5.66 -10.41
C GLN A 165 -19.06 4.82 -10.58
N LYS A 166 -18.40 4.36 -9.50
CA LYS A 166 -17.03 3.76 -9.50
C LYS A 166 -16.97 2.25 -9.31
N ALA A 167 -17.99 1.48 -9.69
CA ALA A 167 -17.97 0.01 -9.54
C ALA A 167 -16.81 -0.71 -10.29
N LEU A 168 -16.01 0.02 -11.09
CA LEU A 168 -14.91 -0.50 -11.90
C LEU A 168 -13.51 -0.18 -11.34
N ASN A 169 -13.39 0.82 -10.46
CA ASN A 169 -12.08 1.32 -10.03
C ASN A 169 -11.78 0.90 -8.58
N ALA A 170 -10.57 0.41 -8.33
CA ALA A 170 -10.14 0.04 -6.98
C ALA A 170 -9.82 1.31 -6.15
N PRO A 171 -10.50 1.53 -5.01
CA PRO A 171 -10.28 2.72 -4.18
C PRO A 171 -9.03 2.58 -3.30
N VAL A 172 -8.16 3.57 -3.35
CA VAL A 172 -6.90 3.62 -2.59
C VAL A 172 -6.73 4.96 -1.89
N ILE A 173 -6.36 4.92 -0.62
CA ILE A 173 -5.94 6.06 0.17
C ILE A 173 -4.43 5.97 0.34
N VAL A 174 -3.71 7.04 0.00
CA VAL A 174 -2.27 7.17 0.26
C VAL A 174 -2.06 8.32 1.23
N ILE A 175 -1.58 8.02 2.43
CA ILE A 175 -1.32 9.01 3.48
C ILE A 175 0.15 9.36 3.48
N LEU A 176 0.48 10.65 3.49
CA LEU A 176 1.85 11.15 3.63
C LEU A 176 1.95 11.96 4.93
N SER A 177 2.71 11.46 5.91
CA SER A 177 2.82 12.05 7.27
C SER A 177 4.19 11.74 7.90
N ASP A 178 4.60 12.51 8.90
CA ASP A 178 5.80 12.26 9.71
C ASP A 178 5.53 11.43 10.98
N GLY A 179 4.29 10.94 11.17
CA GLY A 179 3.96 9.84 12.08
C GLY A 179 3.40 10.23 13.46
N PHE A 180 3.09 11.50 13.73
CA PHE A 180 2.67 11.94 15.06
C PHE A 180 1.20 12.35 15.17
N HIS A 181 0.28 11.39 15.22
CA HIS A 181 -1.11 11.69 15.56
C HIS A 181 -1.25 12.16 17.02
N ASN A 182 -1.82 13.35 17.25
CA ASN A 182 -1.79 13.99 18.58
C ASN A 182 -3.06 14.76 18.99
N GLU A 183 -4.15 14.67 18.22
CA GLU A 183 -5.40 15.40 18.47
C GLU A 183 -6.59 14.51 18.85
N THR A 184 -6.63 13.26 18.40
CA THR A 184 -7.68 12.30 18.79
C THR A 184 -7.08 11.05 19.43
N SER A 185 -7.92 10.19 20.00
CA SER A 185 -7.41 8.94 20.56
C SER A 185 -6.92 8.03 19.43
N THR A 186 -5.81 7.33 19.65
CA THR A 186 -5.32 6.32 18.70
C THR A 186 -6.38 5.24 18.44
N SER A 187 -7.23 4.94 19.43
CA SER A 187 -8.36 4.03 19.28
C SER A 187 -9.41 4.49 18.26
N SER A 188 -9.75 5.78 18.20
CA SER A 188 -10.72 6.29 17.22
C SER A 188 -10.14 6.31 15.81
N LEU A 189 -8.85 6.65 15.69
CA LEU A 189 -8.10 6.54 14.44
C LEU A 189 -8.10 5.10 13.91
N PHE A 190 -7.75 4.10 14.75
CA PHE A 190 -7.76 2.70 14.34
C PHE A 190 -9.16 2.20 13.99
N ALA A 191 -10.20 2.66 14.71
CA ALA A 191 -11.58 2.33 14.38
C ALA A 191 -11.97 2.87 12.99
N ALA A 192 -11.60 4.10 12.66
CA ALA A 192 -11.82 4.68 11.32
C ALA A 192 -11.06 3.89 10.24
N ALA A 193 -9.77 3.60 10.45
CA ALA A 193 -8.97 2.82 9.51
C ALA A 193 -9.55 1.40 9.29
N ASN A 194 -10.00 0.73 10.35
CA ASN A 194 -10.62 -0.59 10.25
C ASN A 194 -11.95 -0.55 9.51
N ARG A 195 -12.78 0.48 9.76
CA ARG A 195 -14.03 0.72 9.02
C ARG A 195 -13.78 0.92 7.52
N ILE A 196 -12.79 1.72 7.16
CA ILE A 196 -12.40 1.99 5.77
C ILE A 196 -11.91 0.71 5.09
N LYS A 197 -11.03 -0.06 5.74
CA LYS A 197 -10.55 -1.36 5.23
C LYS A 197 -11.70 -2.35 5.04
N ALA A 198 -12.67 -2.38 5.94
CA ALA A 198 -13.85 -3.25 5.82
C ALA A 198 -14.74 -2.90 4.62
N LYS A 199 -14.64 -1.67 4.07
CA LYS A 199 -15.28 -1.25 2.82
C LYS A 199 -14.49 -1.62 1.56
N GLY A 200 -13.37 -2.34 1.71
CA GLY A 200 -12.51 -2.73 0.58
C GLY A 200 -11.57 -1.62 0.10
N ILE A 201 -11.47 -0.50 0.84
CA ILE A 201 -10.57 0.60 0.50
C ILE A 201 -9.17 0.28 1.03
N ARG A 202 -8.17 0.30 0.15
CA ARG A 202 -6.77 0.06 0.52
C ARG A 202 -6.18 1.33 1.13
N ILE A 203 -5.52 1.21 2.27
CA ILE A 203 -4.79 2.32 2.91
C ILE A 203 -3.29 2.04 2.81
N ILE A 204 -2.54 2.99 2.28
CA ILE A 204 -1.07 2.98 2.18
C ILE A 204 -0.55 4.18 2.98
N SER A 205 0.39 3.96 3.89
CA SER A 205 1.03 5.02 4.66
C SER A 205 2.48 5.21 4.22
N ILE A 206 2.87 6.45 3.96
CA ILE A 206 4.23 6.88 3.64
C ILE A 206 4.70 7.78 4.78
N GLY A 207 5.70 7.30 5.52
CA GLY A 207 6.38 8.06 6.56
C GLY A 207 7.41 9.02 5.95
N LEU A 208 7.46 10.26 6.43
CA LEU A 208 8.39 11.30 5.99
C LEU A 208 9.30 11.76 7.15
N GLY A 209 10.55 12.10 6.83
CA GLY A 209 11.52 12.59 7.80
C GLY A 209 12.18 11.52 8.68
N ALA A 210 13.02 11.96 9.63
CA ALA A 210 13.85 11.07 10.47
C ALA A 210 13.05 10.14 11.40
N ASN A 211 11.76 10.43 11.62
CA ASN A 211 10.87 9.64 12.46
C ASN A 211 10.10 8.55 11.68
N ALA A 212 10.26 8.47 10.35
CA ALA A 212 9.63 7.45 9.51
C ALA A 212 10.14 6.02 9.78
N VAL A 213 11.21 5.87 10.57
CA VAL A 213 11.87 4.59 10.90
C VAL A 213 11.50 4.01 12.27
N SER A 214 10.46 4.49 12.93
CA SER A 214 10.01 3.89 14.21
C SER A 214 8.50 3.75 14.32
N SER A 215 7.91 2.76 13.65
CA SER A 215 6.72 2.04 14.17
C SER A 215 6.41 0.84 13.28
N GLN A 216 6.66 -0.35 13.85
CA GLN A 216 5.98 -1.59 13.45
C GLN A 216 4.59 -1.64 14.06
#